data_AF-A0AAW6JWW9-F1
#
_entry.id   AF-A0AAW6JWW9-F1
#
_cell.length_a   1.000
_cell.length_b   1.000
_cell.length_c   1.000
_cell.angle_alpha   90.00
_cell.angle_beta   90.00
_cell.angle_gamma   90.00
#
_symmetry.space_group_name_H-M   'P 1'
#
loop_
_entity.id
_entity.type
_entity.pdbx_description
1 polymer ?
#
loop_
_entity_poly.entity_id
_entity_poly.type
_entity_poly.pdbx_seq_one_letter_code
_entity_poly.pdbx_strand_id
1 'polypeptide(L)'
;MLLSFKTALIPNNRQITAFRKASGVARHAYNWANAQIIDILATRKEGEKLKLPSAIDLHKKLVAEVKSEHAWYYEVNKNVPQKALTDLRFSHWCQLNVKSIARLGMNSQSNS
;
A
#
# COMPACT_ATOMS: atom_id res chain seq x y z
N MET A 1 -25.53 -0.66 23.26
CA MET A 1 -24.81 -1.93 23.46
C MET A 1 -24.43 -2.47 22.09
N LEU A 2 -23.15 -2.46 21.72
CA LEU A 2 -22.70 -3.04 20.43
C LEU A 2 -22.51 -4.54 20.63
N LEU A 3 -23.43 -5.34 20.08
CA LEU A 3 -23.29 -6.79 20.03
C LEU A 3 -22.32 -7.11 18.87
N SER A 4 -21.18 -7.72 19.18
CA SER A 4 -20.22 -8.14 18.14
C SER A 4 -20.26 -9.66 17.98
N PHE A 5 -20.33 -10.10 16.72
CA PHE A 5 -20.28 -11.52 16.37
C PHE A 5 -18.87 -11.88 15.95
N LYS A 6 -18.23 -12.80 16.68
CA LYS A 6 -16.93 -13.34 16.29
C LYS A 6 -17.16 -14.55 15.39
N THR A 7 -16.92 -14.37 14.10
CA THR A 7 -17.00 -15.44 13.10
C THR A 7 -15.59 -15.80 12.62
N ALA A 8 -15.35 -17.09 12.39
CA ALA A 8 -14.10 -17.60 11.85
C ALA A 8 -14.38 -18.41 10.59
N LEU A 9 -13.52 -18.26 9.59
CA LEU A 9 -13.54 -19.10 8.40
C LEU A 9 -12.82 -20.42 8.71
N ILE A 10 -13.44 -21.55 8.35
CA ILE A 10 -12.80 -22.87 8.38
C ILE A 10 -12.52 -23.27 6.93
N PRO A 11 -11.36 -22.89 6.37
CA PRO A 11 -11.06 -23.13 4.97
C PRO A 11 -10.60 -24.57 4.71
N ASN A 12 -10.94 -25.10 3.54
CA ASN A 12 -10.41 -26.37 3.06
C ASN A 12 -8.97 -26.21 2.53
N ASN A 13 -8.27 -27.33 2.29
CA ASN A 13 -6.87 -27.32 1.80
C ASN A 13 -6.66 -26.51 0.51
N ARG A 14 -7.65 -26.50 -0.40
CA ARG A 14 -7.59 -25.72 -1.65
C ARG A 14 -7.69 -24.21 -1.36
N GLN A 15 -8.59 -23.81 -0.47
CA GLN A 15 -8.77 -22.42 -0.05
C GLN A 15 -7.56 -21.90 0.73
N ILE A 16 -6.97 -22.70 1.62
CA ILE A 16 -5.74 -22.34 2.34
C ILE A 16 -4.62 -22.05 1.34
N THR A 17 -4.46 -22.92 0.33
CA THR A 17 -3.45 -22.74 -0.71
C THR A 17 -3.71 -21.45 -1.52
N ALA A 18 -4.96 -21.19 -1.90
CA ALA A 18 -5.33 -19.96 -2.58
C ALA A 18 -5.06 -18.70 -1.73
N PHE A 19 -5.36 -18.73 -0.43
CA PHE A 19 -5.07 -17.62 0.48
C PHE A 19 -3.57 -17.36 0.65
N ARG A 20 -2.76 -18.42 0.70
CA ARG A 20 -1.30 -18.29 0.76
C ARG A 20 -0.75 -17.63 -0.51
N LYS A 21 -1.21 -18.06 -1.69
CA LYS A 21 -0.83 -17.45 -2.98
C LYS A 21 -1.26 -15.98 -3.04
N ALA A 22 -2.50 -15.68 -2.67
CA ALA A 22 -3.01 -14.30 -2.62
C ALA A 22 -2.21 -13.43 -1.65
N SER A 23 -1.88 -13.93 -0.47
CA SER A 23 -1.09 -13.21 0.53
C SER A 23 0.34 -12.94 0.04
N GLY A 24 0.95 -13.91 -0.66
CA GLY A 24 2.25 -13.75 -1.29
C GLY A 24 2.25 -12.64 -2.35
N VAL A 25 1.26 -12.65 -3.24
CA VAL A 25 1.12 -11.61 -4.28
C VAL A 25 0.84 -10.24 -3.70
N ALA A 26 -0.03 -10.16 -2.68
CA ALA A 26 -0.32 -8.90 -2.00
C ALA A 26 0.95 -8.32 -1.36
N ARG A 27 1.75 -9.15 -0.67
CA ARG A 27 3.00 -8.73 -0.03
C ARG A 27 4.03 -8.26 -1.05
N HIS A 28 4.18 -9.01 -2.15
CA HIS A 28 5.10 -8.63 -3.22
C HIS A 28 4.73 -7.29 -3.86
N ALA A 29 3.44 -7.12 -4.21
CA ALA A 29 2.93 -5.87 -4.79
C ALA A 29 3.12 -4.67 -3.84
N TYR A 30 2.89 -4.88 -2.54
CA TYR A 30 3.11 -3.85 -1.52
C TYR A 30 4.58 -3.44 -1.43
N ASN A 31 5.50 -4.41 -1.35
CA ASN A 31 6.93 -4.13 -1.23
C ASN A 31 7.48 -3.40 -2.47
N TRP A 32 7.11 -3.85 -3.66
CA TRP A 32 7.50 -3.21 -4.91
C TRP A 32 7.02 -1.75 -4.95
N ALA A 33 5.74 -1.53 -4.65
CA ALA A 33 5.15 -0.19 -4.63
C ALA A 33 5.77 0.72 -3.58
N ASN A 34 6.13 0.16 -2.41
CA ASN A 34 6.78 0.92 -1.35
C ASN A 34 8.18 1.39 -1.75
N ALA A 35 8.97 0.54 -2.42
CA ALA A 35 10.27 0.93 -2.97
C ALA A 35 10.13 2.09 -3.95
N GLN A 36 9.20 1.99 -4.91
CA GLN A 36 8.94 3.06 -5.89
C GLN A 36 8.57 4.39 -5.22
N ILE A 37 7.75 4.35 -4.16
CA ILE A 37 7.36 5.57 -3.44
C ILE A 37 8.52 6.14 -2.64
N ILE A 38 9.35 5.30 -2.01
CA ILE A 38 10.56 5.73 -1.30
C ILE A 38 11.52 6.44 -2.27
N ASP A 39 11.73 5.90 -3.46
CA ASP A 39 12.62 6.49 -4.47
C ASP A 39 12.08 7.85 -4.96
N ILE A 40 10.77 7.93 -5.19
CA ILE A 40 10.08 9.17 -5.55
C ILE A 40 10.21 10.22 -4.43
N LEU A 41 10.12 9.80 -3.15
CA LEU A 41 10.30 10.68 -2.00
C LEU A 41 11.76 11.10 -1.82
N ALA A 42 12.73 10.24 -2.11
CA ALA A 42 14.16 10.53 -2.00
C ALA A 42 14.63 11.53 -3.08
N THR A 43 14.03 11.50 -4.26
CA THR A 43 14.35 12.41 -5.37
C THR A 43 13.78 13.83 -5.15
N ARG A 44 12.91 14.00 -4.15
CA ARG A 44 12.27 15.27 -3.83
C ARG A 44 13.29 16.30 -3.31
N LYS A 45 13.36 17.48 -3.94
CA LYS A 45 13.98 18.68 -3.36
C LYS A 45 13.00 19.38 -2.41
N GLU A 46 13.51 19.94 -1.31
CA GLU A 46 12.70 20.66 -0.32
C GLU A 46 11.89 21.78 -0.99
N GLY A 47 10.56 21.76 -0.80
CA GLY A 47 9.65 22.80 -1.29
C GLY A 47 8.69 22.39 -2.40
N GLU A 48 8.93 21.28 -3.10
CA GLU A 48 8.06 20.88 -4.21
C GLU A 48 6.81 20.10 -3.73
N LYS A 49 5.63 20.46 -4.24
CA LYS A 49 4.38 19.70 -4.05
C LYS A 49 4.41 18.48 -4.97
N LEU A 50 5.04 17.41 -4.50
CA LEU A 50 5.03 16.16 -5.23
C LEU A 50 3.63 15.54 -5.16
N LYS A 51 3.03 15.32 -6.33
CA LYS A 51 1.81 14.50 -6.43
C LYS A 51 2.25 13.05 -6.26
N LEU A 52 1.91 12.42 -5.13
CA LEU A 52 2.06 10.98 -5.02
C LEU A 52 1.28 10.30 -6.15
N PRO A 53 1.86 9.29 -6.82
CA PRO A 53 1.15 8.54 -7.84
C PRO A 53 -0.17 7.99 -7.28
N SER A 54 -1.22 8.01 -8.10
CA SER A 54 -2.46 7.35 -7.72
C SER A 54 -2.24 5.85 -7.63
N ALA A 55 -3.02 5.16 -6.81
CA ALA A 55 -2.98 3.69 -6.72
C ALA A 55 -3.25 3.04 -8.09
N ILE A 56 -4.04 3.70 -8.95
CA ILE A 56 -4.34 3.25 -10.32
C ILE A 56 -3.09 3.31 -11.20
N ASP A 57 -2.32 4.40 -11.13
CA ASP A 57 -1.12 4.58 -11.96
C ASP A 57 -0.04 3.59 -11.55
N LEU A 58 0.12 3.38 -10.25
CA LEU A 58 1.05 2.39 -9.70
C LEU A 58 0.64 0.96 -10.09
N HIS A 59 -0.67 0.69 -10.13
CA HIS A 59 -1.18 -0.60 -10.59
C HIS A 59 -0.89 -0.83 -12.09
N LYS A 60 -1.06 0.18 -12.94
CA LYS A 60 -0.73 0.07 -14.38
C LYS A 60 0.76 -0.24 -14.59
N LYS A 61 1.64 0.45 -13.87
CA LYS A 61 3.09 0.17 -13.91
C LYS A 61 3.43 -1.24 -13.43
N LEU A 62 2.86 -1.67 -12.30
CA LEU A 62 3.04 -3.02 -11.78
C LEU A 62 2.59 -4.09 -12.77
N VAL A 63 1.48 -3.86 -13.47
CA VAL A 63 0.97 -4.78 -14.49
C VAL A 63 1.88 -4.86 -15.72
N ALA A 64 2.49 -3.74 -16.12
CA ALA A 64 3.37 -3.69 -17.28
C ALA A 64 4.72 -4.39 -17.01
N GLU A 65 5.31 -4.13 -15.84
CA GLU A 65 6.66 -4.60 -15.48
C GLU A 65 6.63 -5.98 -14.80
N VAL A 66 5.83 -6.14 -13.75
CA VAL A 66 5.92 -7.31 -12.85
C VAL A 66 4.98 -8.42 -13.28
N LYS A 67 3.75 -8.09 -13.71
CA LYS A 67 2.74 -9.10 -14.03
C LYS A 67 3.08 -9.88 -15.31
N SER A 68 3.72 -9.23 -16.28
CA SER A 68 4.18 -9.86 -17.52
C SER A 68 5.31 -10.86 -17.27
N GLU A 69 6.21 -10.55 -16.34
CA GLU A 69 7.37 -11.39 -15.99
C GLU A 69 7.02 -12.56 -15.06
N HIS A 70 5.90 -12.48 -14.33
CA HIS A 70 5.58 -13.41 -13.25
C HIS A 70 4.28 -14.17 -13.49
N ALA A 71 4.38 -15.39 -14.03
CA ALA A 71 3.24 -16.26 -14.31
C ALA A 71 2.33 -16.50 -13.09
N TRP A 72 2.90 -16.51 -11.87
CA TRP A 72 2.17 -16.71 -10.61
C TRP A 72 1.21 -15.56 -10.23
N TYR A 73 1.33 -14.38 -10.86
CA TYR A 73 0.33 -13.31 -10.71
C TYR A 73 -1.00 -13.63 -11.38
N TYR A 74 -1.02 -14.51 -12.38
CA TYR A 74 -2.26 -14.92 -13.06
C TYR A 74 -3.07 -15.93 -12.25
N GLU A 75 -2.45 -16.59 -11.27
CA GLU A 75 -3.11 -17.54 -10.39
C GLU A 75 -4.00 -16.89 -9.33
N VAL A 76 -3.89 -15.57 -9.16
CA VAL A 76 -4.64 -14.81 -8.17
C VAL A 76 -5.55 -13.76 -8.82
N ASN A 77 -6.61 -13.38 -8.10
CA ASN A 77 -7.55 -12.37 -8.57
C ASN A 77 -6.86 -11.00 -8.71
N LYS A 78 -7.21 -10.23 -9.77
CA LYS A 78 -6.79 -8.84 -10.00
C LYS A 78 -6.98 -7.93 -8.79
N ASN A 79 -7.99 -8.20 -7.97
CA ASN A 79 -8.32 -7.38 -6.81
C ASN A 79 -7.26 -7.45 -5.71
N VAL A 80 -6.49 -8.54 -5.64
CA VAL A 80 -5.47 -8.75 -4.60
C VAL A 80 -4.37 -7.68 -4.67
N PRO A 81 -3.67 -7.48 -5.80
CA PRO A 81 -2.69 -6.41 -5.91
C PRO A 81 -3.33 -5.02 -5.86
N GLN A 82 -4.53 -4.82 -6.42
CA GLN A 82 -5.20 -3.51 -6.36
C GLN A 82 -5.51 -3.06 -4.93
N LYS A 83 -5.96 -3.99 -4.07
CA LYS A 83 -6.25 -3.69 -2.67
C LYS A 83 -4.97 -3.41 -1.89
N ALA A 84 -3.91 -4.21 -2.10
CA ALA A 84 -2.61 -3.99 -1.47
C ALA A 84 -2.03 -2.58 -1.78
N LEU A 85 -2.14 -2.12 -3.05
CA LEU A 85 -1.69 -0.78 -3.46
C LEU A 85 -2.55 0.33 -2.86
N THR A 86 -3.86 0.09 -2.70
CA THR A 86 -4.78 1.05 -2.08
C THR A 86 -4.47 1.21 -0.59
N ASP A 87 -4.24 0.09 0.10
CA ASP A 87 -3.88 0.09 1.53
C ASP A 87 -2.53 0.78 1.76
N LEU A 88 -1.57 0.59 0.86
CA LEU A 88 -0.29 1.33 0.89
C LEU A 88 -0.52 2.83 0.75
N ARG A 89 -1.31 3.27 -0.23
CA ARG A 89 -1.60 4.70 -0.44
C ARG A 89 -2.24 5.33 0.78
N PHE A 90 -3.18 4.63 1.42
CA PHE A 90 -3.78 5.09 2.67
C PHE A 90 -2.74 5.23 3.79
N SER A 91 -1.86 4.24 3.94
CA SER A 91 -0.76 4.28 4.93
C SER A 91 0.17 5.48 4.71
N HIS A 92 0.63 5.72 3.48
CA HIS A 92 1.48 6.87 3.17
C HIS A 92 0.77 8.21 3.36
N TRP A 93 -0.52 8.31 3.00
CA TRP A 93 -1.31 9.51 3.22
C TRP A 93 -1.44 9.84 4.72
N CYS A 94 -1.75 8.83 5.55
CA CYS A 94 -1.75 8.97 7.00
C CYS A 94 -0.39 9.42 7.53
N GLN A 95 0.71 8.85 7.03
CA GLN A 95 2.06 9.19 7.50
C GLN A 95 2.46 10.63 7.17
N LEU A 96 2.13 11.13 5.98
CA LEU A 96 2.40 12.51 5.59
C LEU A 96 1.56 13.51 6.39
N ASN A 97 0.30 13.18 6.67
CA ASN A 97 -0.57 14.01 7.49
C ASN A 97 -0.10 14.07 8.95
N VAL A 98 0.30 12.94 9.54
CA VAL A 98 0.85 12.92 10.90
C VAL A 98 2.15 13.73 10.99
N LYS A 99 3.06 13.62 10.01
CA LYS A 99 4.27 14.45 9.95
C LYS A 99 3.98 15.94 9.77
N SER A 100 2.95 16.29 8.98
CA SER A 100 2.49 17.66 8.82
C SER A 100 1.92 18.23 10.12
N ILE A 101 1.11 17.46 10.84
CA ILE A 101 0.54 17.85 12.14
C ILE A 101 1.65 18.00 13.20
N ALA A 102 2.58 17.05 13.26
CA ALA A 102 3.73 17.12 14.17
C ALA A 102 4.61 18.36 13.90
N ARG A 103 4.81 18.74 12.63
CA ARG A 103 5.53 19.95 12.25
C ARG A 103 4.79 21.23 12.66
N LEU A 104 3.46 21.24 12.62
CA LEU A 104 2.65 22.38 13.06
C LEU A 104 2.61 22.53 14.59
N GLY A 105 2.75 21.44 15.34
CA GLY A 105 2.80 21.46 16.81
C GLY A 105 4.16 21.88 17.42
N MET A 106 5.25 21.89 16.65
CA MET A 106 6.59 22.28 17.13
C MET A 106 6.93 23.76 16.93
N ASN A 107 6.15 24.51 16.14
CA ASN A 107 6.41 25.94 15.84
C ASN A 107 5.73 26.90 16.84
N SER A 108 5.08 26.43 17.90
CA SER A 108 4.37 27.26 18.88
C SER A 108 5.12 27.50 20.20
N GLN A 109 6.38 27.05 20.33
CA GLN A 109 7.17 27.20 21.56
C GLN A 109 8.44 28.07 21.46
N SER A 110 8.63 28.82 20.38
CA SER A 110 9.74 29.77 20.28
C SER A 110 9.23 31.16 19.96
N ASN A 111 8.77 31.87 20.99
CA ASN A 111 8.75 33.33 21.10
C ASN A 111 8.42 33.65 22.57
N SER A 112 9.46 33.58 23.40
CA SER A 112 9.53 34.21 24.73
C SER A 112 10.70 35.17 24.72
#